data_AF-A0A3S4J5G6-F1
#
_entry.id   AF-A0A3S4J5G6-F1
#
_cell.length_a   1.000
_cell.length_b   1.000
_cell.length_c   1.000
_cell.angle_alpha   90.00
_cell.angle_beta   90.00
_cell.angle_gamma   90.00
#
_symmetry.space_group_name_H-M   'P 1'
#
loop_
_entity.id
_entity.type
_entity.pdbx_description
1 polymer ?
#
loop_
_entity_poly.entity_id
_entity_poly.type
_entity_poly.pdbx_seq_one_letter_code
_entity_poly.pdbx_strand_id
1 'polypeptide(L)'
;MSDFRQDFIRFALDKQVLKFGEFITKAGRKSPYFFNAGLFNDGLSTLNLSRFYAKSIQQSGIQFDMLFGPAYKGIILAAAAGMALAEQGRNVPFAYNRKEAKDHGEGGTLVGAPLKGKVLIIDDVISAGTSVRESVELIRAAGAEPAGVAIALDRMERGQGELSAVQEVAQQHGLPVVAIATLKDLLGFLENSRNWPRTSTRCAPTAPNTESTTDMKALAGLTLLLCSLAQAGVYKWVDEAGNTHYSDAPPLEKQNRGVAELSKQGAINKPAETEAQRQAREASAAAARQQQQQRLDTARHDQALVQSYPTLADLQADRERQLAVLQSSYHALELRGQGLALQRSHLEQDLERSRQQQQTPPAAAVRNLQLLRQSQQDLQRQIAAKRAELDAFRQRMQQDIARYRQLNP
;
A
#
# COMPACT_ATOMS: atom_id res chain seq x y z
N MET A 1 -1.03 35.69 11.98
CA MET A 1 -0.35 34.64 11.18
C MET A 1 -1.37 33.57 10.86
N SER A 2 -1.41 33.05 9.63
CA SER A 2 -2.24 31.89 9.31
C SER A 2 -1.81 30.71 10.16
N ASP A 3 -2.78 29.96 10.67
CA ASP A 3 -2.51 28.68 11.30
C ASP A 3 -2.00 27.72 10.22
N PHE A 4 -0.75 27.27 10.35
CA PHE A 4 -0.10 26.42 9.34
C PHE A 4 -0.82 25.09 9.13
N ARG A 5 -1.62 24.66 10.11
CA ARG A 5 -2.47 23.47 9.98
C ARG A 5 -3.57 23.71 8.96
N GLN A 6 -4.16 24.90 8.97
CA GLN A 6 -5.17 25.34 8.00
C GLN A 6 -4.54 25.49 6.60
N ASP A 7 -3.31 26.01 6.53
CA ASP A 7 -2.56 26.10 5.26
C ASP A 7 -2.24 24.70 4.71
N PHE A 8 -1.87 23.74 5.57
CA PHE A 8 -1.66 22.35 5.18
C PHE A 8 -2.94 21.69 4.67
N ILE A 9 -4.07 21.90 5.33
CA ILE A 9 -5.38 21.37 4.89
C ILE A 9 -5.75 21.93 3.51
N ARG A 10 -5.62 23.24 3.31
CA ARG A 10 -5.85 23.87 2.01
C ARG A 10 -4.93 23.28 0.93
N PHE A 11 -3.64 23.18 1.24
CA PHE A 11 -2.65 22.58 0.35
C PHE A 11 -2.99 21.13 -0.02
N ALA A 12 -3.43 20.32 0.94
CA ALA A 12 -3.84 18.94 0.71
C ALA A 12 -5.10 18.84 -0.16
N LEU A 13 -6.06 19.77 -0.01
CA LEU A 13 -7.25 19.86 -0.86
C LEU A 13 -6.88 20.27 -2.30
N ASP A 14 -6.06 21.30 -2.47
CA ASP A 14 -5.64 21.81 -3.79
C ASP A 14 -4.87 20.74 -4.58
N LYS A 15 -4.05 19.95 -3.90
CA LYS A 15 -3.32 18.81 -4.50
C LYS A 15 -4.16 17.54 -4.61
N GLN A 16 -5.45 17.59 -4.24
CA GLN A 16 -6.35 16.44 -4.20
C GLN A 16 -5.84 15.26 -3.36
N VAL A 17 -4.90 15.51 -2.44
CA VAL A 17 -4.42 14.55 -1.45
C VAL A 17 -5.53 14.26 -0.45
N LEU A 18 -6.25 15.31 -0.04
CA LEU A 18 -7.45 15.22 0.76
C LEU A 18 -8.67 15.37 -0.16
N LYS A 19 -9.58 14.40 -0.12
CA LYS A 19 -10.82 14.40 -0.90
C LYS A 19 -12.02 14.13 0.00
N PHE A 20 -13.16 14.72 -0.35
CA PHE A 20 -14.45 14.40 0.25
C PHE A 20 -15.30 13.58 -0.74
N GLY A 21 -16.10 12.65 -0.21
CA GLY A 21 -16.85 11.69 -0.99
C GLY A 21 -17.08 10.40 -0.23
N GLU A 22 -17.50 9.35 -0.91
CA GLU A 22 -17.75 8.05 -0.31
C GLU A 22 -16.59 7.09 -0.56
N PHE A 23 -15.78 6.88 0.48
CA PHE A 23 -14.60 6.02 0.44
C PHE A 23 -14.74 4.83 1.38
N ILE A 24 -14.06 3.74 1.07
CA ILE A 24 -13.91 2.60 1.97
C ILE A 24 -12.47 2.56 2.47
N THR A 25 -12.31 2.50 3.79
CA THR A 25 -11.00 2.33 4.42
C THR A 25 -10.50 0.88 4.28
N LYS A 26 -9.21 0.62 4.50
CA LYS A 26 -8.66 -0.75 4.54
C LYS A 26 -9.38 -1.67 5.54
N ALA A 27 -9.99 -1.09 6.58
CA ALA A 27 -10.79 -1.80 7.58
C ALA A 27 -12.27 -1.97 7.17
N GLY A 28 -12.64 -1.67 5.92
CA GLY A 28 -14.00 -1.85 5.41
C GLY A 28 -14.98 -0.73 5.75
N ARG A 29 -14.62 0.22 6.62
CA ARG A 29 -15.52 1.33 7.02
C ARG A 29 -15.76 2.33 5.89
N LYS A 30 -17.01 2.80 5.75
CA LYS A 30 -17.36 4.00 4.97
C LYS A 30 -16.76 5.24 5.64
N SER A 31 -16.03 6.04 4.88
CA SER A 31 -15.45 7.31 5.30
C SER A 31 -15.92 8.44 4.36
N PRO A 32 -16.36 9.59 4.90
CA PRO A 32 -16.78 10.75 4.10
C PRO A 32 -15.61 11.54 3.50
N TYR A 33 -14.38 11.13 3.82
CA TYR A 33 -13.15 11.71 3.29
C TYR A 33 -12.05 10.66 3.12
N PHE A 34 -11.06 10.97 2.29
CA PHE A 34 -9.89 10.14 2.09
C PHE A 34 -8.64 11.00 1.98
N PHE A 35 -7.56 10.53 2.61
CA PHE A 35 -6.26 11.18 2.59
C PHE A 35 -5.21 10.24 1.98
N ASN A 36 -4.59 10.66 0.89
CA ASN A 36 -3.54 9.91 0.21
C ASN A 36 -2.30 10.77 -0.03
N ALA A 37 -1.35 10.72 0.90
CA ALA A 37 -0.09 11.44 0.80
C ALA A 37 0.73 11.08 -0.46
N GLY A 38 0.45 9.93 -1.11
CA GLY A 38 1.10 9.55 -2.36
C GLY A 38 0.81 10.46 -3.56
N LEU A 39 -0.12 11.41 -3.43
CA LEU A 39 -0.37 12.46 -4.44
C LEU A 39 0.52 13.70 -4.24
N PHE A 40 1.30 13.78 -3.16
CA PHE A 40 2.45 14.68 -3.07
C PHE A 40 3.64 14.06 -3.82
N ASN A 41 3.53 14.02 -5.15
CA ASN A 41 4.39 13.22 -6.04
C ASN A 41 5.24 14.05 -7.01
N ASP A 42 5.32 15.36 -6.78
CA ASP A 42 6.16 16.28 -7.54
C ASP A 42 7.14 17.00 -6.60
N GLY A 43 8.21 17.58 -7.15
CA GLY A 43 9.25 18.22 -6.34
C GLY A 43 8.73 19.39 -5.50
N LEU A 44 7.80 20.19 -6.04
CA LEU A 44 7.25 21.35 -5.33
C LEU A 44 6.28 20.92 -4.23
N SER A 45 5.44 19.93 -4.48
CA SER A 45 4.52 19.40 -3.48
C SER A 45 5.26 18.69 -2.34
N THR A 46 6.31 17.95 -2.65
CA THR A 46 7.19 17.30 -1.66
C THR A 46 7.94 18.35 -0.82
N LEU A 47 8.46 19.41 -1.45
CA LEU A 47 9.13 20.52 -0.75
C LEU A 47 8.18 21.27 0.20
N ASN A 48 6.94 21.52 -0.23
CA ASN A 48 5.96 22.16 0.65
C ASN A 48 5.57 21.24 1.81
N LEU A 49 5.36 19.94 1.54
CA LEU A 49 5.09 18.94 2.56
C LEU A 49 6.20 18.87 3.61
N SER A 50 7.47 18.88 3.19
CA SER A 50 8.60 18.81 4.13
C SER A 50 8.68 20.02 5.05
N ARG A 51 8.34 21.22 4.56
CA ARG A 51 8.24 22.43 5.38
C ARG A 51 7.14 22.32 6.44
N PHE A 52 6.01 21.70 6.11
CA PHE A 52 4.95 21.44 7.08
C PHE A 52 5.38 20.43 8.16
N TYR A 53 6.08 19.35 7.78
CA TYR A 53 6.68 18.43 8.74
C TYR A 53 7.69 19.13 9.65
N ALA A 54 8.67 19.84 9.09
CA ALA A 54 9.70 20.53 9.86
C ALA A 54 9.09 21.51 10.88
N LYS A 55 8.08 22.28 10.46
CA LYS A 55 7.34 23.20 11.34
C LYS A 55 6.61 22.47 12.47
N SER A 56 5.89 21.39 12.17
CA SER A 56 5.17 20.61 13.19
C SER A 56 6.13 19.96 14.19
N ILE A 57 7.22 19.37 13.69
CA ILE A 57 8.26 18.75 14.50
C ILE A 57 8.92 19.76 15.44
N GLN A 58 9.26 20.96 14.95
CA GLN A 58 9.84 22.00 15.80
C GLN A 58 8.88 22.47 16.89
N GLN A 59 7.61 22.70 16.56
CA GLN A 59 6.60 23.12 17.53
C GLN A 59 6.29 22.06 18.58
N SER A 60 6.48 20.77 18.26
CA SER A 60 6.27 19.68 19.21
C SER A 60 7.25 19.69 20.39
N GLY A 61 8.44 20.28 20.21
CA GLY A 61 9.51 20.23 21.20
C GLY A 61 10.14 18.84 21.40
N ILE A 62 9.77 17.83 20.60
CA ILE A 62 10.35 16.48 20.67
C ILE A 62 11.86 16.58 20.39
N GLN A 63 12.65 16.05 21.34
CA GLN A 63 14.10 15.97 21.22
C GLN A 63 14.48 14.73 20.43
N PHE A 64 15.28 14.89 19.38
CA PHE A 64 15.75 13.79 18.54
C PHE A 64 17.09 14.15 17.89
N ASP A 65 17.89 13.12 17.64
CA ASP A 65 19.21 13.20 17.05
C ASP A 65 19.19 12.82 15.56
N MET A 66 18.21 12.00 15.13
CA MET A 66 18.08 11.57 13.74
C MET A 66 16.64 11.25 13.35
N LEU A 67 16.40 11.17 12.04
CA LEU A 67 15.12 10.78 11.46
C LEU A 67 15.13 9.31 10.98
N PHE A 68 14.01 8.62 11.11
CA PHE A 68 13.81 7.30 10.52
C PHE A 68 12.53 7.23 9.70
N GLY A 69 12.65 6.78 8.46
CA GLY A 69 11.53 6.63 7.53
C GLY A 69 11.22 5.17 7.21
N PRO A 70 10.13 4.57 7.70
CA PRO A 70 9.76 3.21 7.33
C PRO A 70 9.50 3.06 5.83
N ALA A 71 9.97 1.96 5.24
CA ALA A 71 9.72 1.68 3.83
C ALA A 71 8.24 1.46 3.51
N TYR A 72 7.69 2.02 2.43
CA TYR A 72 8.37 2.83 1.40
C TYR A 72 8.14 4.34 1.54
N LYS A 73 6.97 4.75 2.05
CA LYS A 73 6.56 6.16 2.07
C LYS A 73 7.43 7.01 2.98
N GLY A 74 7.77 6.49 4.16
CA GLY A 74 8.62 7.17 5.14
C GLY A 74 10.00 7.52 4.59
N ILE A 75 10.51 6.81 3.58
CA ILE A 75 11.82 7.08 2.96
C ILE A 75 11.87 8.50 2.39
N ILE A 76 10.88 8.85 1.56
CA ILE A 76 10.79 10.19 0.93
C ILE A 76 10.55 11.25 2.00
N LEU A 77 9.69 10.95 2.97
CA LEU A 77 9.31 11.89 4.02
C LEU A 77 10.49 12.22 4.96
N ALA A 78 11.25 11.21 5.40
CA ALA A 78 12.40 11.40 6.27
C ALA A 78 13.51 12.21 5.57
N ALA A 79 13.82 11.88 4.31
CA ALA A 79 14.79 12.62 3.53
C ALA A 79 14.35 14.09 3.32
N ALA A 80 13.11 14.30 2.89
CA ALA A 80 12.60 15.65 2.61
C ALA A 80 12.47 16.50 3.90
N ALA A 81 11.98 15.92 5.00
CA ALA A 81 11.93 16.61 6.29
C ALA A 81 13.33 16.95 6.81
N GLY A 82 14.31 16.07 6.64
CA GLY A 82 15.71 16.34 6.94
C GLY A 82 16.26 17.54 6.17
N MET A 83 15.95 17.65 4.87
CA MET A 83 16.33 18.82 4.06
C MET A 83 15.68 20.11 4.58
N ALA A 84 14.39 20.09 4.91
CA ALA A 84 13.69 21.27 5.43
C ALA A 84 14.20 21.70 6.82
N LEU A 85 14.58 20.75 7.68
CA LEU A 85 15.22 21.05 8.96
C LEU A 85 16.62 21.65 8.75
N ALA A 86 17.39 21.13 7.78
CA ALA A 86 18.70 21.66 7.44
C ALA A 86 18.62 23.10 6.91
N GLU A 87 17.63 23.42 6.06
CA GLU A 87 17.34 24.81 5.63
C GLU A 87 17.06 25.74 6.82
N GLN A 88 16.56 25.20 7.93
CA GLN A 88 16.25 25.94 9.16
C GLN A 88 17.41 25.90 10.19
N GLY A 89 18.60 25.46 9.78
CA GLY A 89 19.79 25.41 10.62
C GLY A 89 19.90 24.19 11.53
N ARG A 90 19.00 23.21 11.41
CA ARG A 90 19.06 21.94 12.15
C ARG A 90 19.39 20.79 11.22
N ASN A 91 20.68 20.50 11.06
CA ASN A 91 21.14 19.36 10.28
C ASN A 91 21.09 18.07 11.11
N VAL A 92 20.31 17.09 10.66
CA VAL A 92 20.17 15.78 11.32
C VAL A 92 20.35 14.66 10.28
N PRO A 93 21.04 13.57 10.62
CA PRO A 93 21.10 12.40 9.76
C PRO A 93 19.73 11.70 9.66
N PHE A 94 19.55 10.89 8.63
CA PHE A 94 18.36 10.05 8.48
C PHE A 94 18.72 8.62 8.05
N ALA A 95 17.82 7.69 8.34
CA ALA A 95 17.91 6.30 7.94
C ALA A 95 16.53 5.74 7.54
N TYR A 96 16.52 4.60 6.89
CA TYR A 96 15.32 3.85 6.54
C TYR A 96 15.60 2.36 6.44
N ASN A 97 14.56 1.53 6.56
CA ASN A 97 14.69 0.08 6.35
C ASN A 97 14.35 -0.35 4.93
N ARG A 98 14.74 -1.56 4.58
CA ARG A 98 14.30 -2.34 3.42
C ARG A 98 13.36 -3.44 3.91
N LYS A 99 12.42 -3.86 3.05
CA LYS A 99 11.55 -5.01 3.34
C LYS A 99 12.28 -6.36 3.24
N GLU A 100 13.38 -6.41 2.50
CA GLU A 100 14.21 -7.60 2.34
C GLU A 100 15.67 -7.24 2.61
N ALA A 101 16.39 -8.16 3.27
CA ALA A 101 17.83 -8.04 3.47
C ALA A 101 18.55 -8.18 2.12
N LYS A 102 19.67 -7.48 1.94
CA LYS A 102 20.57 -7.75 0.82
C LYS A 102 21.67 -8.72 1.24
N ASP A 103 21.90 -9.72 0.41
CA ASP A 103 22.94 -10.75 0.60
C ASP A 103 24.35 -10.28 0.16
N HIS A 104 24.46 -9.10 -0.47
CA HIS A 104 25.71 -8.57 -1.02
C HIS A 104 25.85 -7.04 -0.79
N GLY A 105 27.08 -6.54 -0.62
CA GLY A 105 27.39 -5.12 -0.34
C GLY A 105 27.52 -4.81 1.16
N GLU A 106 27.10 -3.61 1.61
CA GLU A 106 27.02 -3.25 3.05
C GLU A 106 26.06 -4.14 3.87
N GLY A 107 25.28 -5.01 3.21
CA GLY A 107 24.42 -6.01 3.85
C GLY A 107 23.25 -5.42 4.63
N GLY A 108 22.44 -6.30 5.23
CA GLY A 108 21.40 -5.93 6.18
C GLY A 108 20.16 -5.25 5.59
N THR A 109 19.33 -4.74 6.49
CA THR A 109 18.02 -4.15 6.19
C THR A 109 17.98 -2.64 6.37
N LEU A 110 19.03 -2.00 6.91
CA LEU A 110 19.07 -0.55 7.16
C LEU A 110 19.89 0.18 6.08
N VAL A 111 19.48 1.40 5.76
CA VAL A 111 20.17 2.28 4.80
C VAL A 111 20.20 3.70 5.34
N GLY A 112 21.30 4.41 5.09
CA GLY A 112 21.53 5.77 5.59
C GLY A 112 22.48 5.75 6.79
N ALA A 113 22.31 6.72 7.70
CA ALA A 113 23.14 6.78 8.89
C ALA A 113 22.85 5.59 9.85
N PRO A 114 23.84 5.13 10.63
CA PRO A 114 23.59 4.15 11.70
C PRO A 114 22.55 4.67 12.69
N LEU A 115 21.61 3.82 13.10
CA LEU A 115 20.63 4.17 14.13
C LEU A 115 21.34 4.38 15.47
N LYS A 116 21.34 5.61 15.97
CA LYS A 116 22.00 6.02 17.23
C LYS A 116 21.22 7.17 17.88
N GLY A 117 21.30 7.25 19.21
CA GLY A 117 20.63 8.30 19.97
C GLY A 117 19.11 8.23 19.87
N LYS A 118 18.45 9.38 19.93
CA LYS A 118 17.00 9.55 19.85
C LYS A 118 16.52 9.63 18.40
N VAL A 119 15.68 8.70 17.99
CA VAL A 119 15.23 8.53 16.60
C VAL A 119 13.76 8.94 16.45
N LEU A 120 13.50 9.97 15.67
CA LEU A 120 12.14 10.39 15.32
C LEU A 120 11.65 9.65 14.08
N ILE A 121 10.56 8.90 14.22
CA ILE A 121 9.95 8.16 13.11
C ILE A 121 9.06 9.11 12.31
N ILE A 122 9.17 9.10 10.98
CA ILE A 122 8.38 9.95 10.06
C ILE A 122 7.55 9.07 9.14
N ASP A 123 6.22 9.15 9.20
CA ASP A 123 5.30 8.36 8.35
C ASP A 123 4.12 9.22 7.85
N ASP A 124 3.33 8.75 6.88
CA ASP A 124 2.23 9.55 6.33
C ASP A 124 1.00 9.61 7.26
N VAL A 125 0.43 8.45 7.58
CA VAL A 125 -0.74 8.30 8.46
C VAL A 125 -0.62 6.99 9.24
N ILE A 126 -1.08 6.99 10.49
CA ILE A 126 -1.17 5.75 11.27
C ILE A 126 -2.53 5.10 10.98
N SER A 127 -2.49 3.87 10.47
CA SER A 127 -3.70 3.06 10.23
C SER A 127 -3.87 1.98 11.28
N ALA A 128 -3.02 0.97 11.29
CA ALA A 128 -3.01 -0.12 12.27
C ALA A 128 -1.76 -0.12 13.17
N GLY A 129 -0.91 0.91 13.07
CA GLY A 129 0.33 1.01 13.85
C GLY A 129 1.46 0.04 13.44
N THR A 130 1.23 -0.88 12.51
CA THR A 130 2.22 -1.92 12.13
C THR A 130 3.58 -1.35 11.69
N SER A 131 3.60 -0.32 10.83
CA SER A 131 4.85 0.31 10.37
C SER A 131 5.63 0.93 11.52
N VAL A 132 4.93 1.57 12.46
CA VAL A 132 5.52 2.18 13.64
C VAL A 132 6.10 1.12 14.56
N ARG A 133 5.36 0.03 14.81
CA ARG A 133 5.84 -1.08 15.65
C ARG A 133 7.12 -1.71 15.07
N GLU A 134 7.12 -2.03 13.78
CA GLU A 134 8.31 -2.54 13.08
C GLU A 134 9.50 -1.56 13.21
N SER A 135 9.25 -0.25 13.09
CA SER A 135 10.28 0.79 13.23
C SER A 135 10.84 0.84 14.65
N VAL A 136 9.98 0.79 15.66
CA VAL A 136 10.37 0.79 17.08
C VAL A 136 11.24 -0.41 17.41
N GLU A 137 10.87 -1.60 16.91
CA GLU A 137 11.65 -2.83 17.09
C GLU A 137 13.03 -2.71 16.43
N LEU A 138 13.10 -2.22 15.19
CA LEU A 138 14.36 -2.01 14.48
C LEU A 138 15.28 -1.00 15.18
N ILE A 139 14.72 0.11 15.65
CA ILE A 139 15.47 1.15 16.37
C ILE A 139 16.05 0.61 17.67
N ARG A 140 15.24 -0.10 18.46
CA ARG A 140 15.68 -0.71 19.72
C ARG A 140 16.70 -1.82 19.49
N ALA A 141 16.51 -2.65 18.46
CA ALA A 141 17.44 -3.71 18.09
C ALA A 141 18.82 -3.17 17.67
N ALA A 142 18.87 -1.96 17.13
CA ALA A 142 20.11 -1.26 16.80
C ALA A 142 20.74 -0.51 18.00
N GLY A 143 20.15 -0.59 19.20
CA GLY A 143 20.62 0.07 20.41
C GLY A 143 20.29 1.58 20.49
N ALA A 144 19.36 2.06 19.66
CA ALA A 144 18.90 3.45 19.67
C ALA A 144 17.55 3.59 20.38
N GLU A 145 17.17 4.82 20.73
CA GLU A 145 15.95 5.14 21.47
C GLU A 145 14.90 5.76 20.51
N PRO A 146 13.71 5.16 20.34
CA PRO A 146 12.63 5.82 19.62
C PRO A 146 12.16 7.06 20.39
N ALA A 147 12.15 8.23 19.74
CA ALA A 147 11.83 9.52 20.37
C ALA A 147 10.36 9.90 20.25
N GLY A 148 9.68 9.40 19.22
CA GLY A 148 8.32 9.78 18.85
C GLY A 148 7.99 9.41 17.41
N VAL A 149 6.78 9.76 16.99
CA VAL A 149 6.31 9.58 15.61
C VAL A 149 5.75 10.90 15.10
N ALA A 150 6.16 11.32 13.90
CA ALA A 150 5.63 12.48 13.21
C ALA A 150 4.86 12.06 11.96
N ILE A 151 3.61 12.51 11.84
CA ILE A 151 2.69 12.15 10.74
C ILE A 151 2.05 13.36 10.07
N ALA A 152 1.56 13.18 8.85
CA ALA A 152 0.88 14.25 8.11
C ALA A 152 -0.52 14.54 8.67
N LEU A 153 -1.32 13.49 8.91
CA LEU A 153 -2.69 13.63 9.35
C LEU A 153 -3.03 12.61 10.44
N ASP A 154 -3.43 13.09 11.62
CA ASP A 154 -4.13 12.27 12.62
C ASP A 154 -5.63 12.25 12.28
N ARG A 155 -6.09 11.09 11.84
CA ARG A 155 -7.50 10.85 11.49
C ARG A 155 -8.41 10.81 12.71
N MET A 156 -7.86 10.64 13.92
CA MET A 156 -8.60 10.51 15.18
C MET A 156 -9.69 9.42 15.15
N GLU A 157 -9.54 8.45 14.25
CA GLU A 157 -10.48 7.36 14.08
C GLU A 157 -10.08 6.19 14.98
N ARG A 158 -11.07 5.53 15.56
CA ARG A 158 -10.87 4.30 16.33
C ARG A 158 -10.22 3.21 15.47
N GLY A 159 -9.41 2.37 16.11
CA GLY A 159 -8.94 1.11 15.53
C GLY A 159 -10.03 0.04 15.57
N GLN A 160 -9.64 -1.18 15.94
CA GLN A 160 -10.58 -2.26 16.28
C GLN A 160 -11.11 -2.15 17.72
N GLY A 161 -10.47 -1.33 18.56
CA GLY A 161 -10.88 -1.07 19.94
C GLY A 161 -11.42 0.34 20.18
N GLU A 162 -11.39 0.76 21.46
CA GLU A 162 -11.91 2.06 21.92
C GLU A 162 -10.98 3.25 21.59
N LEU A 163 -9.70 2.97 21.35
CA LEU A 163 -8.65 3.95 21.11
C LEU A 163 -8.45 4.19 19.61
N SER A 164 -7.97 5.39 19.27
CA SER A 164 -7.47 5.66 17.93
C SER A 164 -6.12 4.97 17.70
N ALA A 165 -5.77 4.73 16.44
CA ALA A 165 -4.47 4.14 16.11
C ALA A 165 -3.28 4.95 16.65
N VAL A 166 -3.43 6.28 16.74
CA VAL A 166 -2.44 7.18 17.35
C VAL A 166 -2.37 6.97 18.87
N GLN A 167 -3.51 6.85 19.54
CA GLN A 167 -3.58 6.58 20.99
C GLN A 167 -3.02 5.20 21.33
N GLU A 168 -3.31 4.18 20.52
CA GLU A 168 -2.75 2.83 20.68
C GLU A 168 -1.22 2.86 20.58
N VAL A 169 -0.66 3.53 19.58
CA VAL A 169 0.80 3.70 19.44
C VAL A 169 1.38 4.44 20.64
N ALA A 170 0.76 5.54 21.06
CA ALA A 170 1.25 6.32 22.20
C ALA A 170 1.26 5.51 23.50
N GLN A 171 0.20 4.74 23.75
CA GLN A 171 0.07 3.91 24.95
C GLN A 171 0.99 2.67 24.92
N GLN A 172 1.05 1.96 23.80
CA GLN A 172 1.81 0.70 23.70
C GLN A 172 3.31 0.91 23.70
N HIS A 173 3.78 2.01 23.10
CA HIS A 173 5.21 2.26 22.96
C HIS A 173 5.74 3.36 23.88
N GLY A 174 4.85 4.10 24.56
CA GLY A 174 5.23 5.25 25.38
C GLY A 174 5.79 6.42 24.57
N LEU A 175 5.37 6.54 23.30
CA LEU A 175 5.93 7.49 22.34
C LEU A 175 4.96 8.63 22.04
N PRO A 176 5.40 9.90 22.10
CA PRO A 176 4.57 11.00 21.63
C PRO A 176 4.36 10.88 20.12
N VAL A 177 3.14 11.16 19.67
CA VAL A 177 2.81 11.29 18.25
C VAL A 177 2.45 12.74 17.95
N VAL A 178 3.15 13.33 16.98
CA VAL A 178 2.86 14.67 16.47
C VAL A 178 2.28 14.56 15.07
N ALA A 179 1.20 15.29 14.80
CA ALA A 179 0.60 15.40 13.48
C ALA A 179 0.74 16.83 12.94
N ILE A 180 0.90 17.00 11.62
CA ILE A 180 0.81 18.32 10.99
C ILE A 180 -0.60 18.89 11.18
N ALA A 181 -1.62 18.07 10.93
CA ALA A 181 -3.01 18.39 11.20
C ALA A 181 -3.76 17.18 11.77
N THR A 182 -4.90 17.44 12.39
CA THR A 182 -5.80 16.45 12.94
C THR A 182 -7.18 16.54 12.28
N LEU A 183 -8.05 15.55 12.51
CA LEU A 183 -9.46 15.64 12.09
C LEU A 183 -10.17 16.87 12.67
N LYS A 184 -9.79 17.32 13.89
CA LYS A 184 -10.33 18.55 14.48
C LYS A 184 -9.96 19.79 13.67
N ASP A 185 -8.70 19.87 13.23
CA ASP A 185 -8.25 21.00 12.40
C ASP A 185 -8.98 21.01 11.05
N LEU A 186 -9.27 19.84 10.47
CA LEU A 186 -10.06 19.70 9.25
C LEU A 186 -11.50 20.17 9.44
N LEU A 187 -12.16 19.77 10.54
CA LEU A 187 -13.53 20.22 10.84
C LEU A 187 -13.56 21.74 11.06
N GLY A 188 -12.58 22.29 11.80
CA GLY A 188 -12.44 23.73 11.98
C GLY A 188 -12.20 24.48 10.66
N PHE A 189 -11.43 23.90 9.73
CA PHE A 189 -11.26 24.46 8.39
C PHE A 189 -12.60 24.55 7.65
N LEU A 190 -13.41 23.49 7.69
CA LEU A 190 -14.71 23.43 7.01
C LEU A 190 -15.75 24.39 7.59
N GLU A 191 -15.79 24.54 8.91
CA GLU A 191 -16.70 25.47 9.59
C GLU A 191 -16.41 26.94 9.22
N ASN A 192 -15.13 27.30 9.15
CA ASN A 192 -14.68 28.64 8.78
C ASN A 192 -14.75 28.90 7.27
N SER A 193 -14.82 27.85 6.46
CA SER A 193 -14.84 27.92 5.00
C SER A 193 -16.26 27.91 4.42
N ARG A 194 -17.26 28.48 5.11
CA ARG A 194 -18.68 28.53 4.66
C ARG A 194 -18.91 29.10 3.24
N ASN A 195 -17.91 29.79 2.66
CA ASN A 195 -17.91 30.30 1.29
C ASN A 195 -16.96 29.57 0.31
N TRP A 196 -16.38 28.43 0.68
CA TRP A 196 -15.60 27.62 -0.26
C TRP A 196 -16.53 27.05 -1.34
N PRO A 197 -16.21 27.21 -2.64
CA PRO A 197 -17.09 26.76 -3.71
C PRO A 197 -17.33 25.25 -3.57
N ARG A 198 -18.60 24.89 -3.32
CA ARG A 198 -19.10 23.52 -3.40
C ARG A 198 -19.12 23.07 -4.87
N THR A 199 -17.96 23.02 -5.53
CA THR A 199 -17.87 22.30 -6.81
C THR A 199 -18.03 20.83 -6.50
N SER A 200 -19.26 20.35 -6.73
CA SER A 200 -19.69 18.98 -6.54
C SER A 200 -18.86 18.05 -7.39
N THR A 201 -17.74 17.57 -6.85
CA THR A 201 -17.06 16.39 -7.36
C THR A 201 -17.81 15.20 -6.76
N ARG A 202 -18.98 14.86 -7.33
CA ARG A 202 -19.68 13.62 -6.98
C ARG A 202 -18.85 12.47 -7.54
N CYS A 203 -18.05 11.84 -6.68
CA CYS A 203 -17.51 10.52 -6.94
C CYS A 203 -18.54 9.48 -6.49
N ALA A 204 -18.78 8.48 -7.33
CA ALA A 204 -19.68 7.36 -7.05
C ALA A 204 -19.22 6.55 -5.82
N PRO A 205 -20.16 5.92 -5.08
CA PRO A 205 -19.85 5.13 -3.89
C PRO A 205 -18.91 3.98 -4.20
N THR A 206 -17.86 3.83 -3.40
CA THR A 206 -17.17 2.54 -3.30
C THR A 206 -17.84 1.71 -2.19
N ALA A 207 -18.24 0.47 -2.52
CA ALA A 207 -18.98 -0.45 -1.65
C ALA A 207 -18.16 -1.03 -0.48
N PRO A 208 -18.57 -0.91 0.78
CA PRO A 208 -17.76 -1.29 1.94
C PRO A 208 -17.85 -2.77 2.27
N ASN A 209 -16.70 -3.38 2.52
CA ASN A 209 -16.63 -4.64 3.26
C ASN A 209 -17.13 -4.39 4.69
N THR A 210 -18.20 -5.07 5.09
CA THR A 210 -18.62 -5.14 6.50
C THR A 210 -18.58 -6.61 6.92
N GLU A 211 -17.70 -6.91 7.87
CA GLU A 211 -17.87 -8.03 8.79
C GLU A 211 -18.52 -7.47 10.05
N SER A 212 -19.50 -8.21 10.55
CA SER A 212 -20.32 -7.93 11.72
C SER A 212 -19.82 -8.70 12.94
N THR A 213 -19.77 -8.01 14.09
CA THR A 213 -20.02 -8.58 15.43
C THR A 213 -21.55 -8.58 15.61
N THR A 214 -22.26 -9.56 16.19
CA THR A 214 -22.13 -10.19 17.52
C THR A 214 -23.13 -11.37 17.64
N ASP A 215 -22.99 -12.18 18.70
CA ASP A 215 -24.00 -13.01 19.39
C ASP A 215 -24.25 -14.48 19.00
N MET A 216 -23.33 -15.33 19.47
CA MET A 216 -23.54 -16.44 20.41
C MET A 216 -24.99 -16.93 20.66
N LYS A 217 -25.30 -18.16 20.17
CA LYS A 217 -26.08 -19.20 20.87
C LYS A 217 -25.84 -20.59 20.22
N ALA A 218 -25.17 -21.44 21.00
CA ALA A 218 -25.12 -22.90 21.03
C ALA A 218 -25.58 -23.74 19.81
N LEU A 219 -24.66 -24.56 19.28
CA LEU A 219 -24.88 -26.01 19.21
C LEU A 219 -23.54 -26.78 19.14
N ALA A 220 -23.48 -27.84 19.93
CA ALA A 220 -22.34 -28.71 20.19
C ALA A 220 -21.84 -29.47 18.94
N GLY A 221 -20.54 -29.74 18.89
CA GLY A 221 -19.97 -30.54 17.81
C GLY A 221 -18.46 -30.76 17.88
N LEU A 222 -18.02 -31.45 18.93
CA LEU A 222 -16.85 -32.34 18.91
C LEU A 222 -15.52 -31.75 18.38
N THR A 223 -14.90 -30.86 19.15
CA THR A 223 -13.44 -30.63 19.02
C THR A 223 -12.75 -31.51 20.04
N LEU A 224 -12.31 -32.70 19.60
CA LEU A 224 -11.33 -33.47 20.34
C LEU A 224 -10.08 -32.59 20.46
N LEU A 225 -9.89 -32.07 21.66
CA LEU A 225 -8.61 -31.57 22.15
C LEU A 225 -7.67 -32.79 22.18
N LEU A 226 -7.02 -33.09 21.06
CA LEU A 226 -5.77 -33.83 21.11
C LEU A 226 -4.72 -32.83 21.62
N CYS A 227 -4.73 -32.61 22.94
CA CYS A 227 -3.47 -32.60 23.66
C CYS A 227 -2.74 -33.85 23.19
N SER A 228 -1.74 -33.68 22.34
CA SER A 228 -0.78 -34.74 22.09
C SER A 228 -0.23 -35.10 23.46
N LEU A 229 -0.71 -36.23 24.00
CA LEU A 229 -0.01 -36.98 25.01
C LEU A 229 1.41 -37.09 24.47
N ALA A 230 2.36 -36.36 25.07
CA ALA A 230 3.76 -36.55 24.79
C ALA A 230 4.05 -38.01 25.15
N GLN A 231 4.02 -38.89 24.14
CA GLN A 231 4.51 -40.24 24.30
C GLN A 231 5.99 -40.09 24.59
N ALA A 232 6.40 -40.49 25.79
CA ALA A 232 7.78 -40.51 26.21
C ALA A 232 8.62 -41.35 25.24
N GLY A 233 9.34 -40.66 24.35
CA GLY A 233 10.23 -41.21 23.34
C GLY A 233 11.46 -40.30 23.21
N VAL A 234 12.61 -40.89 22.90
CA VAL A 234 13.86 -40.14 22.73
C VAL A 234 13.98 -39.77 21.24
N TYR A 235 14.04 -38.48 20.96
CA TYR A 235 14.24 -37.90 19.64
C TYR A 235 15.72 -37.83 19.31
N LYS A 236 16.08 -38.19 18.08
CA LYS A 236 17.43 -38.03 17.53
C LYS A 236 17.38 -37.13 16.30
N TRP A 237 18.22 -36.10 16.25
CA TRP A 237 18.38 -35.25 15.05
C TRP A 237 19.84 -34.86 14.84
N VAL A 238 20.13 -34.24 13.70
CA VAL A 238 21.46 -33.73 13.35
C VAL A 238 21.33 -32.24 13.06
N ASP A 239 22.13 -31.41 13.73
CA ASP A 239 22.14 -29.96 13.51
C ASP A 239 22.81 -29.56 12.19
N GLU A 240 22.81 -28.25 11.88
CA GLU A 240 23.45 -27.72 10.66
C GLU A 240 24.96 -27.93 10.62
N ALA A 241 25.61 -28.07 11.78
CA ALA A 241 27.03 -28.36 11.92
C ALA A 241 27.36 -29.86 11.81
N GLY A 242 26.36 -30.73 11.62
CA GLY A 242 26.53 -32.18 11.50
C GLY A 242 26.60 -32.92 12.84
N ASN A 243 26.36 -32.24 13.97
CA ASN A 243 26.38 -32.87 15.29
C ASN A 243 25.05 -33.56 15.56
N THR A 244 25.13 -34.76 16.14
CA THR A 244 23.96 -35.56 16.49
C THR A 244 23.49 -35.22 17.91
N HIS A 245 22.20 -34.92 18.05
CA HIS A 245 21.55 -34.56 19.30
C HIS A 245 20.49 -35.58 19.69
N TYR A 246 20.29 -35.76 21.01
CA TYR A 246 19.30 -36.65 21.60
C TYR A 246 18.52 -35.90 22.68
N SER A 247 17.19 -35.99 22.67
CA SER A 247 16.33 -35.32 23.67
C SER A 247 15.06 -36.11 23.91
N ASP A 248 14.50 -35.98 25.10
CA ASP A 248 13.17 -36.47 25.49
C ASP A 248 12.03 -35.53 25.05
N ALA A 249 12.37 -34.34 24.54
CA ALA A 249 11.46 -33.38 23.93
C ALA A 249 11.83 -33.10 22.46
N PRO A 250 10.84 -32.96 21.55
CA PRO A 250 11.11 -32.63 20.15
C PRO A 250 11.71 -31.23 20.03
N PRO A 251 12.71 -31.01 19.14
CA PRO A 251 13.37 -29.72 19.01
C PRO A 251 12.40 -28.61 18.57
N LEU A 252 12.53 -27.43 19.20
CA LEU A 252 11.60 -26.30 19.03
C LEU A 252 11.88 -25.44 17.77
N GLU A 253 13.02 -25.62 17.12
CA GLU A 253 13.44 -24.82 15.96
C GLU A 253 13.04 -25.46 14.62
N LYS A 254 12.74 -24.62 13.62
CA LYS A 254 12.46 -25.06 12.23
C LYS A 254 13.71 -25.73 11.63
N GLN A 255 13.80 -27.04 11.75
CA GLN A 255 14.93 -27.81 11.22
C GLN A 255 14.73 -28.19 9.74
N ASN A 256 15.79 -28.03 8.96
CA ASN A 256 15.91 -28.47 7.56
C ASN A 256 16.21 -29.97 7.39
N ARG A 257 16.12 -30.79 8.46
CA ARG A 257 16.37 -32.25 8.40
C ARG A 257 15.34 -33.03 9.22
N GLY A 258 14.94 -34.20 8.72
CA GLY A 258 13.87 -35.02 9.29
C GLY A 258 14.27 -35.61 10.64
N VAL A 259 13.33 -35.63 11.59
CA VAL A 259 13.52 -36.20 12.93
C VAL A 259 13.10 -37.67 12.91
N ALA A 260 13.94 -38.57 13.43
CA ALA A 260 13.60 -39.98 13.59
C ALA A 260 13.08 -40.24 15.01
N GLU A 261 11.96 -40.95 15.11
CA GLU A 261 11.34 -41.31 16.39
C GLU A 261 11.81 -42.71 16.82
N LEU A 262 12.42 -42.83 18.01
CA LEU A 262 12.95 -44.08 18.54
C LEU A 262 12.01 -44.70 19.59
N SER A 263 11.90 -46.03 19.60
CA SER A 263 11.21 -46.80 20.64
C SER A 263 12.01 -46.80 21.94
N LYS A 264 11.36 -47.17 23.06
CA LYS A 264 12.01 -47.35 24.38
C LYS A 264 13.13 -48.41 24.39
N GLN A 265 13.26 -49.22 23.33
CA GLN A 265 14.29 -50.24 23.15
C GLN A 265 15.34 -49.84 22.09
N GLY A 266 15.31 -48.60 21.59
CA GLY A 266 16.29 -48.08 20.63
C GLY A 266 16.02 -48.41 19.16
N ALA A 267 14.85 -48.97 18.82
CA ALA A 267 14.46 -49.25 17.43
C ALA A 267 13.80 -48.03 16.78
N ILE A 268 14.09 -47.76 15.49
CA ILE A 268 13.49 -46.64 14.75
C ILE A 268 12.01 -46.98 14.45
N ASN A 269 11.08 -46.25 15.06
CA ASN A 269 9.64 -46.42 14.85
C ASN A 269 9.16 -45.68 13.59
N LYS A 270 9.74 -44.50 13.31
CA LYS A 270 9.52 -43.74 12.07
C LYS A 270 10.86 -43.23 11.54
N PRO A 271 11.26 -43.62 10.32
CA PRO A 271 12.45 -43.06 9.71
C PRO A 271 12.28 -41.56 9.49
N ALA A 272 13.38 -40.82 9.58
CA ALA A 272 13.41 -39.40 9.26
C ALA A 272 12.88 -39.16 7.85
N GLU A 273 11.92 -38.24 7.71
CA GLU A 273 11.37 -37.83 6.41
C GLU A 273 12.52 -37.37 5.51
N THR A 274 12.67 -38.00 4.35
CA THR A 274 13.68 -37.61 3.36
C THR A 274 13.37 -36.21 2.85
N GLU A 275 14.40 -35.48 2.41
CA GLU A 275 14.23 -34.12 1.88
C GLU A 275 13.20 -34.07 0.74
N ALA A 276 13.20 -35.08 -0.14
CA ALA A 276 12.23 -35.20 -1.23
C ALA A 276 10.79 -35.38 -0.73
N GLN A 277 10.57 -36.17 0.33
CA GLN A 277 9.24 -36.35 0.93
C GLN A 277 8.73 -35.07 1.59
N ARG A 278 9.61 -34.33 2.27
CA ARG A 278 9.26 -33.04 2.90
C ARG A 278 8.87 -32.00 1.86
N GLN A 279 9.68 -31.84 0.81
CA GLN A 279 9.40 -30.91 -0.29
C GLN A 279 8.08 -31.25 -0.99
N ALA A 280 7.80 -32.54 -1.22
CA ALA A 280 6.53 -32.99 -1.78
C ALA A 280 5.33 -32.67 -0.86
N ARG A 281 5.46 -32.89 0.46
CA ARG A 281 4.42 -32.53 1.43
C ARG A 281 4.20 -31.03 1.49
N GLU A 282 5.26 -30.23 1.57
CA GLU A 282 5.18 -28.77 1.61
C GLU A 282 4.59 -28.19 0.32
N ALA A 283 4.99 -28.70 -0.84
CA ALA A 283 4.40 -28.32 -2.13
C ALA A 283 2.92 -28.70 -2.19
N SER A 284 2.54 -29.90 -1.73
CA SER A 284 1.13 -30.32 -1.68
C SER A 284 0.30 -29.48 -0.68
N ALA A 285 0.88 -29.11 0.47
CA ALA A 285 0.25 -28.26 1.46
C ALA A 285 0.12 -26.82 0.97
N ALA A 286 1.12 -26.30 0.25
CA ALA A 286 1.07 -25.00 -0.40
C ALA A 286 0.02 -24.96 -1.51
N ALA A 287 -0.03 -25.99 -2.36
CA ALA A 287 -1.05 -26.14 -3.39
C ALA A 287 -2.46 -26.25 -2.79
N ALA A 288 -2.62 -27.02 -1.70
CA ALA A 288 -3.89 -27.13 -0.98
C ALA A 288 -4.33 -25.79 -0.36
N ARG A 289 -3.40 -25.05 0.26
CA ARG A 289 -3.66 -23.70 0.78
C ARG A 289 -4.04 -22.73 -0.33
N GLN A 290 -3.35 -22.78 -1.47
CA GLN A 290 -3.66 -21.94 -2.63
C GLN A 290 -5.04 -22.27 -3.19
N GLN A 291 -5.38 -23.56 -3.31
CA GLN A 291 -6.71 -23.99 -3.77
C GLN A 291 -7.79 -23.58 -2.78
N GLN A 292 -7.54 -23.71 -1.47
CA GLN A 292 -8.46 -23.25 -0.44
C GLN A 292 -8.68 -21.75 -0.50
N GLN A 293 -7.60 -20.97 -0.67
CA GLN A 293 -7.67 -19.53 -0.82
C GLN A 293 -8.48 -19.13 -2.07
N GLN A 294 -8.23 -19.77 -3.22
CA GLN A 294 -9.00 -19.53 -4.45
C GLN A 294 -10.49 -19.84 -4.29
N ARG A 295 -10.85 -20.91 -3.56
CA ARG A 295 -12.25 -21.22 -3.26
C ARG A 295 -12.89 -20.15 -2.38
N LEU A 296 -12.19 -19.69 -1.35
CA LEU A 296 -12.67 -18.62 -0.47
C LEU A 296 -12.85 -17.31 -1.24
N ASP A 297 -11.90 -16.97 -2.11
CA ASP A 297 -11.97 -15.75 -2.91
C ASP A 297 -13.10 -15.81 -3.94
N THR A 298 -13.32 -16.98 -4.56
CA THR A 298 -14.46 -17.21 -5.47
C THR A 298 -15.79 -17.09 -4.73
N ALA A 299 -15.91 -17.71 -3.54
CA ALA A 299 -17.12 -17.63 -2.73
C ALA A 299 -17.42 -16.19 -2.29
N ARG A 300 -16.38 -15.42 -1.92
CA ARG A 300 -16.52 -13.99 -1.60
C ARG A 300 -16.97 -13.17 -2.80
N HIS A 301 -16.41 -13.44 -3.99
CA HIS A 301 -16.80 -12.77 -5.23
C HIS A 301 -18.26 -13.06 -5.59
N ASP A 302 -18.67 -14.32 -5.52
CA ASP A 302 -20.04 -14.76 -5.78
C ASP A 302 -21.03 -14.09 -4.81
N GLN A 303 -20.69 -14.07 -3.52
CA GLN A 303 -21.48 -13.39 -2.50
C GLN A 303 -21.59 -11.89 -2.79
N ALA A 304 -20.50 -11.23 -3.16
CA ALA A 304 -20.49 -9.82 -3.50
C ALA A 304 -21.35 -9.51 -4.73
N LEU A 305 -21.33 -10.38 -5.75
CA LEU A 305 -22.17 -10.26 -6.95
C LEU A 305 -23.66 -10.28 -6.59
N VAL A 306 -24.09 -11.23 -5.76
CA VAL A 306 -25.52 -11.36 -5.39
C VAL A 306 -25.96 -10.28 -4.40
N GLN A 307 -25.11 -9.90 -3.44
CA GLN A 307 -25.47 -8.92 -2.41
C GLN A 307 -25.46 -7.47 -2.93
N SER A 308 -24.57 -7.16 -3.87
CA SER A 308 -24.43 -5.79 -4.39
C SER A 308 -25.44 -5.46 -5.49
N TYR A 309 -25.95 -6.48 -6.18
CA TYR A 309 -26.83 -6.33 -7.33
C TYR A 309 -28.12 -7.13 -7.11
N PRO A 310 -29.25 -6.48 -6.76
CA PRO A 310 -30.51 -7.17 -6.49
C PRO A 310 -31.07 -7.93 -7.71
N THR A 311 -30.84 -7.40 -8.92
CA THR A 311 -31.28 -8.02 -10.17
C THR A 311 -30.16 -8.10 -11.19
N LEU A 312 -30.30 -9.00 -12.17
CA LEU A 312 -29.38 -9.06 -13.31
C LEU A 312 -29.35 -7.72 -14.09
N ALA A 313 -30.49 -7.04 -14.19
CA ALA A 313 -30.58 -5.74 -14.85
C ALA A 313 -29.74 -4.67 -14.14
N ASP A 314 -29.71 -4.69 -12.80
CA ASP A 314 -28.89 -3.76 -12.01
C ASP A 314 -27.39 -3.98 -12.25
N LEU A 315 -26.96 -5.25 -12.28
CA LEU A 315 -25.58 -5.61 -12.61
C LEU A 315 -25.21 -5.16 -14.03
N GLN A 316 -26.08 -5.42 -15.01
CA GLN A 316 -25.84 -5.03 -16.40
C GLN A 316 -25.75 -3.51 -16.55
N ALA A 317 -26.71 -2.77 -15.98
CA ALA A 317 -26.72 -1.31 -16.04
C ALA A 317 -25.47 -0.70 -15.38
N ASP A 318 -25.02 -1.27 -14.26
CA ASP A 318 -23.80 -0.80 -13.60
C ASP A 318 -22.55 -1.04 -14.45
N ARG A 319 -22.41 -2.25 -15.03
CA ARG A 319 -21.29 -2.59 -15.90
C ARG A 319 -21.29 -1.77 -17.19
N GLU A 320 -22.46 -1.49 -17.76
CA GLU A 320 -22.61 -0.60 -18.91
C GLU A 320 -22.18 0.84 -18.59
N ARG A 321 -22.54 1.38 -17.41
CA ARG A 321 -22.07 2.70 -16.97
C ARG A 321 -20.55 2.74 -16.83
N GLN A 322 -19.95 1.72 -16.21
CA GLN A 322 -18.50 1.63 -16.06
C GLN A 322 -17.79 1.50 -17.43
N LEU A 323 -18.35 0.69 -18.32
CA LEU A 323 -17.85 0.54 -19.69
C LEU A 323 -17.92 1.86 -20.45
N ALA A 324 -19.02 2.62 -20.32
CA ALA A 324 -19.19 3.92 -20.96
C ALA A 324 -18.11 4.91 -20.53
N VAL A 325 -17.75 4.96 -19.22
CA VAL A 325 -16.66 5.81 -18.71
C VAL A 325 -15.32 5.43 -19.35
N LEU A 326 -15.01 4.14 -19.43
CA LEU A 326 -13.78 3.67 -20.08
C LEU A 326 -13.79 4.00 -21.58
N GLN A 327 -14.92 3.83 -22.26
CA GLN A 327 -15.08 4.16 -23.67
C GLN A 327 -14.89 5.65 -23.93
N SER A 328 -15.46 6.53 -23.11
CA SER A 328 -15.25 7.98 -23.24
C SER A 328 -13.79 8.36 -23.09
N SER A 329 -13.08 7.74 -22.13
CA SER A 329 -11.65 8.00 -21.94
C SER A 329 -10.79 7.50 -23.11
N TYR A 330 -11.13 6.34 -23.67
CA TYR A 330 -10.48 5.81 -24.88
C TYR A 330 -10.73 6.72 -26.08
N HIS A 331 -11.97 7.16 -26.29
CA HIS A 331 -12.35 8.05 -27.38
C HIS A 331 -11.63 9.41 -27.30
N ALA A 332 -11.44 9.96 -26.10
CA ALA A 332 -10.66 11.18 -25.91
C ALA A 332 -9.20 11.03 -26.37
N LEU A 333 -8.59 9.86 -26.14
CA LEU A 333 -7.24 9.57 -26.63
C LEU A 333 -7.20 9.42 -28.15
N GLU A 334 -8.22 8.80 -28.76
CA GLU A 334 -8.35 8.71 -30.21
C GLU A 334 -8.46 10.08 -30.87
N LEU A 335 -9.32 10.96 -30.35
CA LEU A 335 -9.47 12.34 -30.84
C LEU A 335 -8.16 13.13 -30.74
N ARG A 336 -7.43 12.97 -29.63
CA ARG A 336 -6.09 13.56 -29.49
C ARG A 336 -5.12 13.02 -30.55
N GLY A 337 -5.23 11.73 -30.87
CA GLY A 337 -4.42 11.08 -31.90
C GLY A 337 -4.68 11.65 -33.29
N GLN A 338 -5.95 11.88 -33.62
CA GLN A 338 -6.35 12.53 -34.87
C GLN A 338 -5.80 13.97 -34.95
N GLY A 339 -5.88 14.73 -33.85
CA GLY A 339 -5.32 16.08 -33.78
C GLY A 339 -3.82 16.12 -34.04
N LEU A 340 -3.05 15.23 -33.39
CA LEU A 340 -1.60 15.12 -33.62
C LEU A 340 -1.28 14.66 -35.06
N ALA A 341 -2.09 13.78 -35.64
CA ALA A 341 -1.93 13.33 -37.03
C ALA A 341 -2.10 14.46 -38.03
N LEU A 342 -3.10 15.33 -37.83
CA LEU A 342 -3.31 16.52 -38.65
C LEU A 342 -2.15 17.51 -38.53
N GLN A 343 -1.71 17.81 -37.31
CA GLN A 343 -0.55 18.69 -37.07
C GLN A 343 0.71 18.18 -37.75
N ARG A 344 0.96 16.86 -37.65
CA ARG A 344 2.09 16.23 -38.35
C ARG A 344 1.96 16.38 -39.86
N SER A 345 0.79 16.07 -40.42
CA SER A 345 0.56 16.15 -41.86
C SER A 345 0.81 17.54 -42.42
N HIS A 346 0.35 18.60 -41.73
CA HIS A 346 0.61 19.97 -42.15
C HIS A 346 2.11 20.28 -42.15
N LEU A 347 2.81 19.92 -41.07
CA LEU A 347 4.23 20.18 -40.95
C LEU A 347 5.07 19.38 -41.97
N GLU A 348 4.67 18.15 -42.27
CA GLU A 348 5.30 17.31 -43.31
C GLU A 348 5.09 17.92 -44.70
N GLN A 349 3.91 18.47 -45.01
CA GLN A 349 3.64 19.16 -46.27
C GLN A 349 4.48 20.44 -46.41
N ASP A 350 4.60 21.24 -45.35
CA ASP A 350 5.40 22.47 -45.38
C ASP A 350 6.89 22.18 -45.62
N LEU A 351 7.43 21.15 -44.94
CA LEU A 351 8.80 20.71 -45.15
C LEU A 351 9.04 20.17 -46.56
N GLU A 352 8.06 19.47 -47.13
CA GLU A 352 8.13 18.96 -48.50
C GLU A 352 8.09 20.09 -49.53
N ARG A 353 7.27 21.13 -49.31
CA ARG A 353 7.27 22.34 -50.15
C ARG A 353 8.62 23.03 -50.13
N SER A 354 9.26 23.18 -48.96
CA SER A 354 10.61 23.74 -48.88
C SER A 354 11.62 22.93 -49.71
N ARG A 355 11.54 21.59 -49.67
CA ARG A 355 12.40 20.72 -50.48
C ARG A 355 12.18 20.89 -51.98
N GLN A 356 10.92 20.92 -52.41
CA GLN A 356 10.57 21.13 -53.83
C GLN A 356 11.06 22.48 -54.35
N GLN A 357 11.05 23.51 -53.50
CA GLN A 357 11.56 24.84 -53.81
C GLN A 357 13.09 24.96 -53.65
N GLN A 358 13.81 23.86 -53.37
CA GLN A 358 15.25 23.84 -53.08
C GLN A 358 15.66 24.79 -51.94
N GLN A 359 14.74 25.09 -51.03
CA GLN A 359 15.00 25.87 -49.83
C GLN A 359 15.42 24.96 -48.68
N THR A 360 16.35 25.44 -47.86
CA THR A 360 16.74 24.70 -46.65
C THR A 360 15.58 24.73 -45.65
N PRO A 361 15.06 23.57 -45.20
CA PRO A 361 13.94 23.54 -44.28
C PRO A 361 14.30 24.20 -42.94
N PRO A 362 13.38 24.96 -42.31
CA PRO A 362 13.65 25.58 -41.01
C PRO A 362 14.00 24.52 -39.95
N ALA A 363 15.12 24.68 -39.26
CA ALA A 363 15.58 23.73 -38.23
C ALA A 363 14.54 23.53 -37.12
N ALA A 364 13.79 24.58 -36.77
CA ALA A 364 12.69 24.51 -35.81
C ALA A 364 11.54 23.58 -36.29
N ALA A 365 11.19 23.61 -37.58
CA ALA A 365 10.16 22.75 -38.15
C ALA A 365 10.58 21.28 -38.13
N VAL A 366 11.85 20.98 -38.45
CA VAL A 366 12.41 19.62 -38.35
C VAL A 366 12.37 19.11 -36.90
N ARG A 367 12.77 19.95 -35.93
CA ARG A 367 12.73 19.61 -34.50
C ARG A 367 11.29 19.38 -34.01
N ASN A 368 10.35 20.24 -34.39
CA ASN A 368 8.95 20.11 -34.03
C ASN A 368 8.33 18.83 -34.59
N LEU A 369 8.70 18.44 -35.82
CA LEU A 369 8.27 17.18 -36.42
C LEU A 369 8.76 15.97 -35.62
N GLN A 370 10.02 16.01 -35.14
CA GLN A 370 10.57 14.94 -34.31
C GLN A 370 9.84 14.83 -32.96
N LEU A 371 9.55 15.95 -32.30
CA LEU A 371 8.77 15.98 -31.05
C LEU A 371 7.33 15.49 -31.25
N LEU A 372 6.69 15.86 -32.36
CA LEU A 372 5.34 15.38 -32.70
C LEU A 372 5.32 13.88 -32.95
N ARG A 373 6.32 13.33 -33.65
CA ARG A 373 6.46 11.88 -33.86
C ARG A 373 6.61 11.12 -32.54
N GLN A 374 7.42 11.63 -31.62
CA GLN A 374 7.57 11.04 -30.29
C GLN A 374 6.26 11.10 -29.50
N SER A 375 5.59 12.26 -29.52
CA SER A 375 4.28 12.44 -28.86
C SER A 375 3.21 11.49 -29.41
N GLN A 376 3.23 11.22 -30.73
CA GLN A 376 2.35 10.23 -31.36
C GLN A 376 2.64 8.81 -30.91
N GLN A 377 3.92 8.42 -30.82
CA GLN A 377 4.30 7.09 -30.32
C GLN A 377 3.85 6.90 -28.87
N ASP A 378 4.04 7.90 -28.02
CA ASP A 378 3.60 7.88 -26.63
C ASP A 378 2.07 7.75 -26.52
N LEU A 379 1.34 8.50 -27.34
CA LEU A 379 -0.11 8.41 -27.37
C LEU A 379 -0.61 7.07 -27.90
N GLN A 380 0.04 6.50 -28.92
CA GLN A 380 -0.28 5.16 -29.42
C GLN A 380 -0.11 4.08 -28.34
N ARG A 381 0.94 4.19 -27.50
CA ARG A 381 1.11 3.30 -26.33
C ARG A 381 -0.04 3.46 -25.33
N GLN A 382 -0.48 4.68 -25.07
CA GLN A 382 -1.63 4.94 -24.19
C GLN A 382 -2.94 4.38 -24.76
N ILE A 383 -3.19 4.57 -26.06
CA ILE A 383 -4.37 4.01 -26.75
C ILE A 383 -4.34 2.48 -26.68
N ALA A 384 -3.19 1.84 -26.95
CA ALA A 384 -3.05 0.40 -26.87
C ALA A 384 -3.31 -0.14 -25.46
N ALA A 385 -2.74 0.51 -24.43
CA ALA A 385 -3.00 0.15 -23.04
C ALA A 385 -4.48 0.31 -22.67
N LYS A 386 -5.11 1.40 -23.10
CA LYS A 386 -6.53 1.67 -22.80
C LYS A 386 -7.47 0.71 -23.53
N ARG A 387 -7.11 0.30 -24.75
CA ARG A 387 -7.82 -0.76 -25.49
C ARG A 387 -7.74 -2.10 -24.76
N ALA A 388 -6.55 -2.49 -24.31
CA ALA A 388 -6.37 -3.73 -23.54
C ALA A 388 -7.18 -3.70 -22.23
N GLU A 389 -7.24 -2.55 -21.55
CA GLU A 389 -8.07 -2.36 -20.37
C GLU A 389 -9.57 -2.53 -20.66
N LEU A 390 -10.06 -1.95 -21.76
CA LEU A 390 -11.44 -2.10 -22.23
C LEU A 390 -11.79 -3.55 -22.53
N ASP A 391 -10.92 -4.27 -23.23
CA ASP A 391 -11.14 -5.66 -23.61
C ASP A 391 -11.14 -6.58 -22.37
N ALA A 392 -10.21 -6.37 -21.44
CA ALA A 392 -10.19 -7.07 -20.15
C ALA A 392 -11.43 -6.77 -19.30
N PHE A 393 -11.92 -5.52 -19.32
CA PHE A 393 -13.14 -5.15 -18.62
C PHE A 393 -14.37 -5.84 -19.24
N ARG A 394 -14.50 -5.88 -20.56
CA ARG A 394 -15.58 -6.58 -21.26
C ARG A 394 -15.61 -8.07 -20.94
N GLN A 395 -14.45 -8.72 -20.91
CA GLN A 395 -14.34 -10.14 -20.53
C GLN A 395 -14.80 -10.36 -19.10
N ARG A 396 -14.33 -9.56 -18.13
CA ARG A 396 -14.78 -9.65 -16.73
C ARG A 396 -16.28 -9.40 -16.59
N MET A 397 -16.81 -8.40 -17.29
CA MET A 397 -18.24 -8.12 -17.32
C MET A 397 -19.05 -9.33 -17.81
N GLN A 398 -18.62 -9.99 -18.89
CA GLN A 398 -19.28 -11.20 -19.39
C GLN A 398 -19.21 -12.36 -18.39
N GLN A 399 -18.07 -12.52 -17.71
CA GLN A 399 -17.88 -13.54 -16.68
C GLN A 399 -18.79 -13.28 -15.48
N ASP A 400 -18.87 -12.05 -14.98
CA ASP A 400 -19.75 -11.66 -13.87
C ASP A 400 -21.22 -11.90 -14.22
N ILE A 401 -21.65 -11.51 -15.42
CA ILE A 401 -23.03 -11.73 -15.89
C ILE A 401 -23.36 -13.22 -15.99
N ALA A 402 -22.46 -14.02 -16.58
CA ALA A 402 -22.64 -15.47 -16.67
C ALA A 402 -22.67 -16.12 -15.29
N ARG A 403 -21.78 -15.68 -14.38
CA ARG A 403 -21.72 -16.18 -13.00
C ARG A 403 -22.96 -15.83 -12.21
N TYR A 404 -23.43 -14.59 -12.31
CA TYR A 404 -24.66 -14.13 -11.64
C TYR A 404 -25.87 -14.99 -12.05
N ARG A 405 -26.01 -15.31 -13.35
CA ARG A 405 -27.08 -16.20 -13.84
C ARG A 405 -26.99 -17.63 -13.29
N GLN A 406 -25.79 -18.13 -12.98
CA GLN A 406 -25.64 -19.45 -12.35
C GLN A 406 -26.01 -19.43 -10.86
N LEU A 407 -25.75 -18.32 -10.18
CA LEU A 407 -26.02 -18.16 -8.74
C LEU A 407 -27.50 -17.86 -8.47
N ASN A 408 -28.17 -17.16 -9.40
CA ASN A 408 -29.59 -16.82 -9.37
C ASN A 408 -30.27 -17.29 -10.67
N PRO A 409 -30.59 -18.59 -10.78
CA PRO A 409 -31.16 -19.20 -11.99
C PRO A 409 -32.60 -18.78 -12.30
#